data_AF-A0A2N0RS21-F1
#
_entry.id   AF-A0A2N0RS21-F1
#
_cell.length_a   1.000
_cell.length_b   1.000
_cell.length_c   1.000
_cell.angle_alpha   90.00
_cell.angle_beta   90.00
_cell.angle_gamma   90.00
#
_symmetry.space_group_name_H-M   'P 1'
#
loop_
_entity.id
_entity.type
_entity.pdbx_description
1 polymer ?
#
loop_
_entity_poly.entity_id
_entity_poly.type
_entity_poly.pdbx_seq_one_letter_code
_entity_poly.pdbx_strand_id
1 'polypeptide(L)'
;HKDFHSGNILFYRAIPFISDLGMCKPENLKKSVKEEGIYGVLPNMAPEVLCEYQYTKAADIYSFGIIMNEFLSEEILFNDIPHDEFLAIKICKGLRPTISKDVPKLLADLIIKCQMKINLKAFKYTYKHFILVDF
;
A
#
# COMPACT_ATOMS: atom_id res chain seq x y z
N HIS A 1 8.91 3.95 5.14
CA HIS A 1 9.28 3.60 3.76
C HIS A 1 8.52 4.46 2.77
N LYS A 2 7.19 4.59 2.92
CA LYS A 2 6.25 5.31 2.03
C LYS A 2 5.98 4.65 0.67
N ASP A 3 6.63 3.54 0.39
CA ASP A 3 6.46 2.76 -0.83
C ASP A 3 6.89 1.31 -0.57
N PHE A 4 6.34 0.70 0.48
CA PHE A 4 6.77 -0.64 0.88
C PHE A 4 5.94 -1.69 0.14
N HIS A 5 6.58 -2.45 -0.73
CA HIS A 5 5.95 -3.55 -1.47
C HIS A 5 6.96 -4.68 -1.71
N SER A 6 6.49 -5.83 -2.20
CA SER A 6 7.33 -7.01 -2.43
C SER A 6 8.50 -6.73 -3.38
N GLY A 7 8.29 -5.89 -4.40
CA GLY A 7 9.37 -5.40 -5.29
C GLY A 7 10.53 -4.66 -4.61
N ASN A 8 10.33 -4.08 -3.41
CA ASN A 8 11.39 -3.40 -2.64
C ASN A 8 12.05 -4.32 -1.59
N ILE A 9 11.77 -5.63 -1.64
CA ILE A 9 12.44 -6.65 -0.83
C ILE A 9 13.46 -7.39 -1.69
N LEU A 10 14.74 -7.18 -1.37
CA LEU A 10 15.85 -7.82 -2.06
C LEU A 10 16.30 -9.08 -1.33
N PHE A 11 16.84 -10.05 -2.05
CA PHE A 11 17.38 -11.29 -1.46
C PHE A 11 18.87 -11.43 -1.73
N TYR A 12 19.66 -11.63 -0.67
CA TYR A 12 21.06 -12.04 -0.78
C TYR A 12 21.29 -13.29 0.05
N ARG A 13 21.70 -14.38 -0.61
CA ARG A 13 21.90 -15.71 0.02
C ARG A 13 20.70 -16.16 0.87
N ALA A 14 19.49 -16.00 0.33
CA ALA A 14 18.21 -16.28 0.99
C ALA A 14 17.87 -15.42 2.21
N ILE A 15 18.63 -14.35 2.48
CA ILE A 15 18.31 -13.37 3.51
C ILE A 15 17.58 -12.19 2.85
N PRO A 16 16.36 -11.82 3.32
CA PRO A 16 15.63 -10.68 2.80
C PRO A 16 16.15 -9.35 3.37
N PHE A 17 16.16 -8.31 2.55
CA PHE A 17 16.56 -6.95 2.87
C PHE A 17 15.53 -5.96 2.36
N ILE A 18 15.20 -4.94 3.17
CA ILE A 18 14.36 -3.82 2.75
C ILE A 18 15.26 -2.80 2.04
N SER A 19 14.85 -2.38 0.83
CA SER A 19 15.57 -1.41 0.00
C SER A 19 14.80 -0.08 -0.15
N ASP A 20 15.29 0.85 -0.97
CA ASP A 20 14.58 2.07 -1.42
C ASP A 20 13.91 2.94 -0.34
N LEU A 21 14.53 2.96 0.84
CA LEU A 21 14.06 3.71 2.00
C LEU A 21 14.06 5.22 1.70
N GLY A 22 12.86 5.79 1.57
CA GLY A 22 12.67 7.23 1.39
C GLY A 22 12.79 7.73 -0.05
N MET A 23 12.91 6.84 -1.04
CA MET A 23 13.06 7.19 -2.46
C MET A 23 11.73 7.29 -3.23
N CYS A 24 10.59 7.32 -2.55
CA CYS A 24 9.25 7.35 -3.16
C CYS A 24 8.89 8.60 -4.01
N LYS A 25 9.76 9.62 -4.11
CA LYS A 25 9.48 10.85 -4.86
C LYS A 25 10.58 11.08 -5.91
N PRO A 26 10.23 11.39 -7.18
CA PRO A 26 11.21 11.78 -8.19
C PRO A 26 12.05 12.98 -7.75
N GLU A 27 13.38 12.88 -7.85
CA GLU A 27 14.31 13.97 -7.49
C GLU A 27 14.11 15.24 -8.35
N ASN A 28 13.51 15.09 -9.54
CA ASN A 28 13.36 16.15 -10.54
C ASN A 28 12.11 17.03 -10.38
N LEU A 29 11.26 16.78 -9.38
CA LEU A 29 10.11 17.64 -9.11
C LEU A 29 10.56 18.91 -8.39
N LYS A 30 10.83 19.96 -9.17
CA LYS A 30 11.03 21.32 -8.66
C LYS A 30 9.87 21.65 -7.71
N LYS A 31 10.21 22.15 -6.52
CA LYS A 31 9.30 22.60 -5.43
C LYS A 31 8.24 23.65 -5.83
N SER A 32 8.11 23.99 -7.11
CA SER A 32 7.41 25.18 -7.60
C SER A 32 5.94 24.96 -7.99
N VAL A 33 5.38 23.75 -7.92
CA VAL A 33 3.92 23.57 -8.05
C VAL A 33 3.48 22.51 -7.05
N LYS A 34 2.38 22.76 -6.34
CA LYS A 34 1.68 21.84 -5.43
C LYS A 34 1.07 20.63 -6.18
N GLU A 35 1.80 20.03 -7.11
CA GLU A 35 1.45 18.74 -7.69
C GLU A 35 2.02 17.66 -6.77
N GLU A 36 1.49 17.59 -5.55
CA GLU A 36 1.78 16.51 -4.60
C GLU A 36 0.99 15.27 -5.03
N GLY A 37 1.43 14.63 -6.11
CA GLY A 37 0.96 13.29 -6.46
C GLY A 37 1.26 12.32 -5.33
N ILE A 38 0.38 11.32 -5.15
CA ILE A 38 0.66 10.18 -4.29
C ILE A 38 1.45 9.16 -5.12
N TYR A 39 2.53 8.64 -4.56
CA TYR A 39 3.40 7.66 -5.23
C TYR A 39 3.38 6.34 -4.46
N GLY A 40 3.36 5.24 -5.22
CA GLY A 40 3.56 3.90 -4.72
C GLY A 40 2.67 2.87 -5.41
N VAL A 41 2.86 1.61 -5.03
CA VAL A 41 2.12 0.47 -5.58
C VAL A 41 0.73 0.37 -4.94
N LEU A 42 -0.33 0.60 -5.73
CA LEU A 42 -1.69 0.85 -5.25
C LEU A 42 -2.24 -0.19 -4.24
N PRO A 43 -2.13 -1.51 -4.45
CA PRO A 43 -2.50 -2.52 -3.44
C PRO A 43 -1.89 -2.32 -2.06
N ASN A 44 -0.65 -1.82 -2.00
CA ASN A 44 0.14 -1.64 -0.78
C ASN A 44 -0.13 -0.30 -0.11
N MET A 45 -0.84 0.61 -0.77
CA MET A 45 -1.09 1.94 -0.24
C MET A 45 -2.23 1.94 0.78
N ALA A 46 -1.92 2.45 1.96
CA ALA A 46 -2.89 2.54 3.05
C ALA A 46 -4.03 3.51 2.72
N PRO A 47 -5.26 3.26 3.22
CA PRO A 47 -6.42 4.08 2.89
C PRO A 47 -6.26 5.54 3.33
N GLU A 48 -5.54 5.84 4.42
CA GLU A 48 -5.24 7.22 4.83
C GLU A 48 -4.28 7.93 3.88
N VAL A 49 -3.38 7.20 3.22
CA VAL A 49 -2.50 7.76 2.18
C VAL A 49 -3.34 8.08 0.94
N LEU A 50 -4.19 7.14 0.50
CA LEU A 50 -5.05 7.30 -0.67
C LEU A 50 -6.13 8.38 -0.50
N CYS A 51 -6.68 8.52 0.71
CA CYS A 51 -7.80 9.41 0.98
C CYS A 51 -7.38 10.78 1.53
N GLU A 52 -6.30 10.86 2.34
CA GLU A 52 -5.92 12.09 3.05
C GLU A 52 -4.53 12.59 2.65
N TYR A 53 -3.82 11.91 1.74
CA TYR A 53 -2.45 12.25 1.31
C TYR A 53 -1.45 12.28 2.48
N GLN A 54 -1.78 11.62 3.61
CA GLN A 54 -0.96 11.60 4.81
C GLN A 54 -0.21 10.27 4.96
N TYR A 55 1.10 10.32 4.76
CA TYR A 55 1.97 9.19 5.10
C TYR A 55 2.22 9.15 6.60
N THR A 56 1.87 8.03 7.20
CA THR A 56 2.11 7.74 8.61
C THR A 56 2.98 6.49 8.76
N LYS A 57 3.49 6.24 9.97
CA LYS A 57 4.11 4.94 10.28
C LYS A 57 3.10 3.77 10.13
N ALA A 58 1.81 4.03 10.36
CA ALA A 58 0.76 3.03 10.17
C ALA A 58 0.60 2.63 8.70
N ALA A 59 0.89 3.54 7.75
CA ALA A 59 0.85 3.21 6.33
C ALA A 59 1.91 2.17 5.93
N ASP A 60 3.12 2.25 6.51
CA ASP A 60 4.15 1.21 6.32
C ASP A 60 3.73 -0.14 6.96
N ILE A 61 3.00 -0.09 8.08
CA ILE A 61 2.46 -1.31 8.74
C ILE A 61 1.35 -1.95 7.90
N TYR A 62 0.48 -1.14 7.30
CA TYR A 62 -0.53 -1.61 6.35
C TYR A 62 0.14 -2.34 5.18
N SER A 63 1.13 -1.69 4.57
CA SER A 63 1.93 -2.23 3.47
C SER A 63 2.58 -3.57 3.82
N PHE A 64 3.13 -3.68 5.04
CA PHE A 64 3.68 -4.93 5.57
C PHE A 64 2.63 -6.04 5.68
N GLY A 65 1.40 -5.71 6.08
CA GLY A 65 0.28 -6.65 6.11
C GLY A 65 -0.11 -7.17 4.72
N ILE A 66 -0.01 -6.33 3.69
CA ILE A 66 -0.25 -6.72 2.28
C ILE A 66 0.84 -7.71 1.83
N ILE A 67 2.12 -7.37 2.06
CA ILE A 67 3.27 -8.24 1.72
C ILE A 67 3.19 -9.59 2.44
N MET A 68 2.87 -9.61 3.74
CA MET A 68 2.74 -10.87 4.48
C MET A 68 1.63 -11.74 3.91
N ASN A 69 0.51 -11.15 3.49
CA ASN A 69 -0.57 -11.91 2.91
C ASN A 69 -0.19 -12.49 1.55
N GLU A 70 0.42 -11.68 0.67
CA GLU A 70 0.96 -12.10 -0.64
C GLU A 70 1.96 -13.26 -0.48
N PHE A 71 2.88 -13.17 0.49
CA PHE A 71 3.87 -14.21 0.75
C PHE A 71 3.24 -15.52 1.23
N LEU A 72 2.20 -15.46 2.08
CA LEU A 72 1.57 -16.66 2.63
C LEU A 72 0.54 -17.29 1.67
N SER A 73 -0.06 -16.50 0.78
CA SER A 73 -0.96 -17.02 -0.24
C SER A 73 -0.22 -17.49 -1.50
N GLU A 74 1.03 -17.05 -1.70
CA GLU A 74 1.77 -17.21 -2.96
C GLU A 74 1.01 -16.61 -4.16
N GLU A 75 0.17 -15.60 -3.90
CA GLU A 75 -0.70 -14.95 -4.88
C GLU A 75 -0.52 -13.44 -4.87
N ILE A 76 -0.44 -12.84 -6.07
CA ILE A 76 -0.48 -11.39 -6.23
C ILE A 76 -1.89 -10.90 -5.88
N LEU A 77 -1.97 -10.02 -4.89
CA LEU A 77 -3.24 -9.50 -4.39
C LEU A 77 -3.85 -8.49 -5.39
N PHE A 78 -5.16 -8.61 -5.62
CA PHE A 78 -5.89 -7.81 -6.61
C PHE A 78 -5.38 -7.95 -8.05
N ASN A 79 -4.76 -9.08 -8.41
CA ASN A 79 -4.25 -9.32 -9.76
C ASN A 79 -5.36 -9.34 -10.84
N ASP A 80 -6.60 -9.60 -10.41
CA ASP A 80 -7.80 -9.64 -11.25
C ASP A 80 -8.52 -8.29 -11.35
N ILE A 81 -8.06 -7.27 -10.61
CA ILE A 81 -8.66 -5.93 -10.60
C ILE A 81 -7.67 -4.95 -11.24
N PRO A 82 -8.11 -4.09 -12.16
CA PRO A 82 -7.27 -2.99 -12.63
C PRO A 82 -6.75 -2.14 -11.47
N HIS A 83 -5.46 -1.80 -11.47
CA HIS A 83 -4.83 -0.96 -10.45
C HIS A 83 -5.09 0.51 -10.74
N ASP A 84 -6.37 0.89 -10.73
CA ASP A 84 -6.84 2.22 -11.10
C ASP A 84 -7.55 2.93 -9.93
N GLU A 85 -8.15 4.08 -10.22
CA GLU A 85 -8.90 4.86 -9.24
C GLU A 85 -10.06 4.09 -8.60
N PHE A 86 -10.65 3.12 -9.29
CA PHE A 86 -11.74 2.31 -8.74
C PHE A 86 -11.22 1.36 -7.66
N LEU A 87 -10.04 0.78 -7.84
CA LEU A 87 -9.40 0.00 -6.78
C LEU A 87 -9.08 0.89 -5.57
N ALA A 88 -8.54 2.09 -5.78
CA ALA A 88 -8.27 3.06 -4.71
C ALA A 88 -9.55 3.37 -3.90
N ILE A 89 -10.66 3.65 -4.59
CA ILE A 89 -11.97 3.89 -3.96
C ILE A 89 -12.44 2.68 -3.16
N LYS A 90 -12.30 1.46 -3.70
CA LYS A 90 -12.69 0.23 -2.99
C LYS A 90 -11.87 0.04 -1.71
N ILE A 91 -10.55 0.24 -1.76
CA ILE A 91 -9.66 0.15 -0.58
C ILE A 91 -10.05 1.17 0.49
N CYS A 92 -10.27 2.43 0.08
CA CYS A 92 -10.73 3.50 0.95
C CYS A 92 -12.11 3.20 1.59
N LYS A 93 -13.00 2.52 0.87
CA LYS A 93 -14.30 2.02 1.35
C LYS A 93 -14.23 0.75 2.21
N GLY A 94 -13.05 0.17 2.39
CA GLY A 94 -12.83 -0.98 3.28
C GLY A 94 -12.61 -2.31 2.56
N LEU A 95 -12.44 -2.33 1.24
CA LEU A 95 -11.93 -3.53 0.56
C LEU A 95 -10.59 -3.91 1.18
N ARG A 96 -10.45 -5.19 1.51
CA ARG A 96 -9.21 -5.79 2.02
C ARG A 96 -8.92 -7.07 1.25
N PRO A 97 -7.65 -7.43 1.08
CA PRO A 97 -7.29 -8.73 0.54
C PRO A 97 -7.88 -9.86 1.37
N THR A 98 -8.34 -10.92 0.70
CA THR A 98 -8.75 -12.15 1.38
C THR A 98 -7.51 -12.85 1.94
N ILE A 99 -7.64 -13.42 3.14
CA ILE A 99 -6.61 -14.26 3.75
C ILE A 99 -7.07 -15.71 3.61
N SER A 100 -6.20 -16.58 3.07
CA SER A 100 -6.53 -18.00 2.93
C SER A 100 -6.82 -18.64 4.29
N LYS A 101 -7.73 -19.62 4.31
CA LYS A 101 -8.05 -20.40 5.52
C LYS A 101 -6.90 -21.31 5.95
N ASP A 102 -5.94 -21.57 5.06
CA ASP A 102 -4.76 -22.38 5.33
C ASP A 102 -3.68 -21.59 6.09
N VAL A 103 -3.79 -20.26 6.12
CA VAL A 103 -2.90 -19.41 6.90
C VAL A 103 -3.13 -19.68 8.40
N PRO A 104 -2.08 -20.02 9.18
CA PRO A 104 -2.20 -20.22 10.61
C PRO A 104 -2.86 -19.01 11.28
N LYS A 105 -3.82 -19.27 12.17
CA LYS A 105 -4.64 -18.22 12.81
C LYS A 105 -3.82 -17.06 13.38
N LEU A 106 -2.68 -17.36 14.01
CA LEU A 106 -1.79 -16.34 14.57
C LEU A 106 -1.30 -15.34 13.51
N LEU A 107 -0.94 -15.83 12.32
CA LEU A 107 -0.46 -15.00 11.20
C LEU A 107 -1.63 -14.26 10.55
N ALA A 108 -2.77 -14.92 10.37
CA ALA A 108 -3.99 -14.27 9.88
C ALA A 108 -4.41 -13.10 10.80
N ASP A 109 -4.42 -13.31 12.11
CA ASP A 109 -4.73 -12.28 13.10
C ASP A 109 -3.73 -11.11 13.04
N LEU A 110 -2.45 -11.39 12.79
CA LEU A 110 -1.43 -10.36 12.62
C LEU A 110 -1.67 -9.54 11.34
N ILE A 111 -1.93 -10.20 10.21
CA ILE A 111 -2.25 -9.55 8.93
C ILE A 111 -3.49 -8.66 9.08
N ILE A 112 -4.55 -9.18 9.70
CA ILE A 112 -5.78 -8.42 9.96
C ILE A 112 -5.46 -7.15 10.77
N LYS A 113 -4.65 -7.27 11.84
CA LYS A 113 -4.25 -6.11 12.64
C LYS A 113 -3.46 -5.07 11.84
N CYS A 114 -2.58 -5.50 10.94
CA CYS A 114 -1.87 -4.59 10.04
C CYS A 114 -2.81 -3.84 9.09
N GLN A 115 -3.88 -4.51 8.62
CA GLN A 115 -4.84 -3.97 7.66
C GLN A 115 -6.00 -3.17 8.29
N MET A 116 -6.14 -3.21 9.62
CA MET A 116 -7.21 -2.53 10.36
C MET A 116 -7.02 -1.01 10.33
N LYS A 117 -8.13 -0.31 10.08
CA LYS A 117 -8.17 1.15 9.91
C LYS A 117 -7.94 1.89 11.23
N ILE A 118 -7.20 2.99 11.13
CA ILE A 118 -7.40 4.22 11.91
C ILE A 118 -8.67 4.91 11.33
N ASN A 119 -9.55 5.40 12.20
CA ASN A 119 -10.87 5.95 11.88
C ASN A 119 -10.83 7.05 10.79
N LEU A 120 -11.37 6.82 9.59
CA LEU A 120 -11.53 7.87 8.57
C LEU A 120 -12.86 8.60 8.75
N LYS A 121 -12.81 9.81 9.31
CA LYS A 121 -13.89 10.81 9.22
C LYS A 121 -13.53 11.84 8.15
N ALA A 122 -13.70 11.53 6.88
CA ALA A 122 -13.98 12.51 5.81
C ALA A 122 -14.01 11.80 4.45
N PHE A 123 -15.20 11.66 3.87
CA PHE A 123 -15.36 11.35 2.44
C PHE A 123 -16.20 12.45 1.80
N LYS A 124 -15.66 13.67 1.79
CA LYS A 124 -16.14 14.77 0.97
C LYS A 124 -14.93 15.61 0.56
N TYR A 125 -14.64 15.63 -0.74
CA TYR A 125 -13.67 16.49 -1.42
C TYR A 125 -12.19 16.13 -1.28
N THR A 126 -11.65 15.31 -2.20
CA THR A 126 -10.33 15.54 -2.84
C THR A 126 -10.05 14.46 -3.90
N TYR A 127 -10.62 14.63 -5.10
CA TYR A 127 -10.16 13.89 -6.30
C TYR A 127 -9.69 14.92 -7.30
N LYS A 128 -8.37 15.15 -7.36
CA LYS A 128 -7.82 15.86 -8.50
C LYS A 128 -6.54 15.27 -9.08
N HIS A 129 -5.62 14.66 -8.34
CA HIS A 129 -4.31 14.29 -8.92
C HIS A 129 -3.87 12.88 -8.50
N PHE A 130 -4.42 11.85 -9.16
CA PHE A 130 -3.79 10.52 -9.21
C PHE A 130 -2.96 10.45 -10.49
N ILE A 131 -1.63 10.44 -10.35
CA ILE A 131 -0.72 9.95 -11.38
C ILE A 131 -0.23 8.60 -10.85
N LEU A 132 -0.92 7.53 -11.24
CA LEU A 132 -0.41 6.17 -11.08
C LEU A 132 0.63 5.98 -12.18
N VAL A 133 1.89 5.82 -11.78
CA VAL A 133 2.96 5.42 -12.71
C VAL A 133 2.97 3.89 -12.65
N ASP A 134 2.40 3.25 -13.67
CA ASP A 134 2.52 1.81 -13.87
C ASP A 134 4.01 1.45 -14.04
N PHE A 135 4.50 0.52 -13.22
CA PHE A 135 5.77 -0.19 -13.43
C PHE A 135 5.47 -1.65 -13.77
#